data_AF-A0A960X169-F1
#
_entry.id   AF-A0A960X169-F1
#
_cell.length_a   1.000
_cell.length_b   1.000
_cell.length_c   1.000
_cell.angle_alpha   90.00
_cell.angle_beta   90.00
_cell.angle_gamma   90.00
#
_symmetry.space_group_name_H-M   'P 1'
#
loop_
_entity.id
_entity.type
_entity.pdbx_description
1 polymer ?
#
loop_
_entity_poly.entity_id
_entity_poly.type
_entity_poly.pdbx_seq_one_letter_code
_entity_poly.pdbx_strand_id
1 'polypeptide(L)' 'MSRYATDQEVTQFFAAQGIEVTHVRREGPLRHLQVHGQPLTLPMPASPEKCLRLVRDCIARTAARKGKGPPLLE' A
#
# COMPACT_ATOMS: atom_id res chain seq x y z
N MET A 1 18.57 14.89 -11.16
CA MET A 1 17.86 14.42 -9.96
C MET A 1 16.52 13.82 -10.40
N SER A 2 16.24 12.56 -10.06
CA SER A 2 14.95 11.94 -10.35
C SER A 2 13.85 12.65 -9.54
N ARG A 3 12.73 13.02 -10.17
CA ARG A 3 11.59 13.70 -9.50
C ARG A 3 10.77 12.78 -8.60
N TYR A 4 11.12 11.51 -8.52
CA TYR A 4 10.33 10.48 -7.86
C TYR A 4 11.18 9.72 -6.85
N ALA A 5 10.57 9.44 -5.69
CA ALA A 5 11.17 8.61 -4.65
C ALA A 5 11.58 7.25 -5.24
N THR A 6 12.77 6.79 -4.88
CA THR A 6 13.27 5.44 -5.12
C THR A 6 12.44 4.41 -4.37
N ASP A 7 12.58 3.14 -4.75
CA ASP A 7 11.80 2.07 -4.13
C ASP A 7 12.18 1.90 -2.64
N GLN A 8 13.46 2.14 -2.30
CA GLN A 8 13.93 2.17 -0.92
C GLN A 8 13.29 3.30 -0.10
N GLU A 9 13.23 4.52 -0.63
CA GLU A 9 12.59 5.65 0.05
C GLU A 9 11.11 5.40 0.30
N VAL A 10 10.43 4.71 -0.62
CA VAL A 10 9.02 4.31 -0.45
C VAL A 10 8.87 3.31 0.69
N THR A 11 9.68 2.26 0.71
CA THR A 11 9.63 1.26 1.77
C THR A 11 9.94 1.91 3.13
N GLN A 12 10.94 2.78 3.20
CA GLN A 12 11.28 3.51 4.42
C GLN A 12 10.15 4.44 4.88
N PHE A 13 9.52 5.17 3.95
CA PHE A 13 8.40 6.05 4.27
C PHE A 13 7.23 5.30 4.92
N PHE A 14 6.85 4.14 4.38
CA PHE A 14 5.77 3.34 4.95
C PHE A 14 6.18 2.60 6.23
N ALA A 15 7.43 2.12 6.30
CA ALA A 15 7.96 1.49 7.51
C ALA A 15 7.97 2.47 8.71
N ALA A 16 8.30 3.74 8.48
CA ALA A 16 8.23 4.80 9.50
C ALA A 16 6.81 5.05 10.03
N GLN A 17 5.78 4.58 9.32
CA GLN A 17 4.37 4.65 9.71
C GLN A 17 3.86 3.30 10.27
N GLY A 18 4.76 2.33 10.49
CA GLY A 18 4.41 0.99 10.97
C GLY A 18 3.75 0.10 9.91
N ILE A 19 3.88 0.45 8.63
CA ILE A 19 3.27 -0.29 7.53
C ILE A 19 4.33 -1.07 6.78
N GLU A 20 4.16 -2.39 6.71
CA GLU A 20 5.05 -3.25 5.96
C GLU A 20 4.71 -3.20 4.47
N VAL A 21 5.68 -2.73 3.67
CA VAL A 21 5.58 -2.68 2.21
C VAL A 21 6.72 -3.46 1.56
N THR A 22 6.34 -4.42 0.74
CA THR A 22 7.24 -5.29 -0.04
C THR A 22 6.93 -5.18 -1.54
N HIS A 23 7.80 -5.77 -2.38
CA HIS A 23 7.61 -5.85 -3.84
C HIS A 23 7.23 -4.52 -4.52
N VAL A 24 7.99 -3.46 -4.21
CA VAL A 24 7.81 -2.15 -4.86
C VAL A 24 8.32 -2.23 -6.29
N ARG A 25 7.44 -1.97 -7.27
CA ARG A 25 7.80 -1.82 -8.68
C ARG A 25 7.17 -0.58 -9.29
N ARG A 26 7.86 0.02 -10.25
CA ARG A 26 7.36 1.15 -11.03
C ARG A 26 6.92 0.69 -12.42
N GLU A 27 5.73 1.09 -12.82
CA GLU A 27 5.18 0.82 -14.15
C GLU A 27 4.62 2.14 -14.72
N GLY A 28 5.44 2.86 -15.48
CA GLY A 28 5.10 4.18 -16.01
C GLY A 28 4.68 5.16 -14.91
N PRO A 29 3.44 5.69 -14.93
CA PRO A 29 2.92 6.62 -13.91
C PRO A 29 2.37 5.94 -12.66
N LEU A 30 2.47 4.61 -12.56
CA LEU A 30 1.97 3.81 -11.45
C LEU A 30 3.11 3.17 -10.66
N ARG A 31 2.86 2.99 -9.37
CA ARG A 31 3.72 2.25 -8.48
C ARG A 31 2.90 1.13 -7.87
N HIS A 32 3.34 -0.10 -8.08
CA HIS A 32 2.75 -1.27 -7.45
C HIS A 32 3.58 -1.63 -6.23
N LEU A 33 2.89 -1.97 -5.17
CA LEU A 33 3.47 -2.36 -3.90
C LEU A 33 2.61 -3.45 -3.28
N GLN A 34 3.21 -4.22 -2.39
CA GLN A 34 2.52 -5.22 -1.61
C GLN A 34 2.48 -4.76 -0.15
N VAL A 35 1.29 -4.44 0.34
CA VAL A 35 1.02 -3.94 1.70
C VAL A 35 0.50 -5.10 2.55
N HIS A 36 1.24 -5.53 3.57
CA HIS A 36 0.85 -6.69 4.40
C HIS A 36 0.40 -7.92 3.57
N GLY A 37 1.13 -8.21 2.49
CA GLY A 37 0.82 -9.31 1.58
C GLY A 37 -0.29 -9.03 0.55
N GLN A 38 -0.94 -7.86 0.57
CA GLN A 38 -1.98 -7.48 -0.39
C GLN A 38 -1.44 -6.54 -1.49
N PRO A 39 -1.78 -6.77 -2.76
CA PRO A 39 -1.36 -5.89 -3.84
C PRO A 39 -2.09 -4.54 -3.76
N LEU A 40 -1.33 -3.45 -3.90
CA LEU A 40 -1.84 -2.09 -3.97
C LEU A 40 -1.13 -1.31 -5.08
N THR A 41 -1.89 -0.55 -5.84
CA THR A 41 -1.37 0.35 -6.87
C THR A 41 -1.57 1.78 -6.44
N LEU A 42 -0.48 2.55 -6.40
CA LEU A 42 -0.48 3.98 -6.08
C LEU A 42 -0.13 4.79 -7.34
N PRO A 43 -0.80 5.93 -7.58
CA PRO A 43 -0.39 6.85 -8.62
C PRO A 43 0.89 7.59 -8.21
N MET A 44 1.89 7.63 -9.08
CA MET A 44 3.13 8.39 -8.83
C MET A 44 2.96 9.91 -8.62
N PRO A 45 1.99 10.62 -9.24
CA PRO A 45 1.76 12.02 -8.91
C PRO A 45 1.05 12.22 -7.57
N ALA A 46 0.77 11.17 -6.80
CA ALA A 46 0.14 11.31 -5.49
C ALA A 46 1.13 11.86 -4.47
N SER A 47 0.68 12.88 -3.73
CA SER A 47 1.38 13.38 -2.54
C SER A 47 1.50 12.28 -1.47
N PRO A 48 2.51 12.33 -0.58
CA PRO A 48 2.71 11.36 0.50
C PRO A 48 1.45 11.12 1.35
N GLU A 49 0.70 12.18 1.65
CA GLU A 49 -0.57 12.13 2.40
C GLU A 49 -1.65 11.32 1.68
N LYS A 50 -1.78 11.50 0.36
CA LYS A 50 -2.73 10.76 -0.47
C LYS A 50 -2.34 9.28 -0.55
N CYS A 51 -1.04 8.99 -0.66
CA CYS A 51 -0.52 7.63 -0.59
C CYS A 51 -0.86 6.96 0.74
N LEU A 52 -0.63 7.63 1.87
CA LEU A 52 -0.98 7.09 3.19
C LEU A 52 -2.46 6.80 3.34
N ARG A 53 -3.33 7.70 2.86
CA ARG A 53 -4.77 7.48 2.89
C ARG A 53 -5.17 6.23 2.12
N LEU A 54 -4.66 6.06 0.89
CA LEU A 54 -4.95 4.89 0.05
C LEU A 54 -4.46 3.58 0.68
N VAL A 55 -3.27 3.60 1.29
CA VAL A 55 -2.69 2.44 1.98
C VAL A 55 -3.52 2.07 3.22
N ARG A 56 -3.89 3.04 4.04
CA ARG A 56 -4.74 2.81 5.22
C ARG A 56 -6.12 2.27 4.84
N ASP A 57 -6.74 2.82 3.79
CA ASP A 57 -7.99 2.31 3.23
C ASP A 57 -7.86 0.85 2.76
N CYS A 58 -6.75 0.50 2.10
CA CYS A 58 -6.47 -0.86 1.68
C CYS A 58 -6.35 -1.83 2.87
N ILE A 59 -5.61 -1.43 3.91
CA ILE A 59 -5.44 -2.21 5.15
C ILE A 59 -6.79 -2.39 5.83
N ALA A 60 -7.59 -1.32 5.98
CA ALA A 60 -8.90 -1.37 6.62
C ALA A 60 -9.88 -2.29 5.86
N ARG A 61 -9.91 -2.22 4.52
CA ARG A 61 -10.75 -3.11 3.69
C ARG A 61 -10.30 -4.57 3.79
N THR A 62 -8.99 -4.81 3.85
CA THR A 62 -8.43 -6.16 4.05
C THR A 62 -8.80 -6.72 5.41
N ALA A 63 -8.66 -5.92 6.47
CA ALA A 63 -9.06 -6.29 7.83
C ALA A 63 -10.56 -6.62 7.90
N ALA A 64 -11.41 -5.81 7.25
CA ALA A 64 -12.85 -6.08 7.16
C ALA A 64 -13.19 -7.38 6.41
N ARG A 65 -12.41 -7.74 5.38
CA ARG A 65 -12.56 -9.02 4.66
C ARG A 65 -12.10 -10.22 5.48
N LYS A 66 -11.03 -10.08 6.28
CA LYS A 66 -10.56 -11.15 7.19
C LYS A 66 -11.45 -11.32 8.42
N GLY A 67 -12.07 -10.25 8.92
CA GLY A 67 -13.01 -10.28 10.05
C GLY A 67 -14.42 -10.78 9.71
N LYS A 68 -14.80 -10.76 8.43
CA LYS A 68 -15.98 -11.46 7.91
C LYS A 68 -15.58 -12.80 7.32
N GLY A 69 -15.33 -13.78 8.18
CA GLY A 69 -15.50 -15.18 7.76
C GLY A 69 -16.94 -15.37 7.24
N PRO A 70 -17.19 -16.34 6.34
CA PRO A 70 -18.57 -16.68 5.96
C PRO A 70 -19.37 -16.97 7.25
N PRO A 71 -20.68 -16.62 7.31
CA PRO A 71 -21.50 -17.10 8.41
C PRO A 71 -21.38 -18.63 8.40
N LEU A 72 -20.83 -19.20 9.47
CA LEU A 72 -21.05 -20.60 9.81
C LEU A 72 -22.56 -20.74 9.90
N LEU A 73 -23.15 -21.35 8.88
CA LEU A 73 -24.48 -21.92 8.94
C LEU A 73 -24.37 -23.07 9.95
N GLU A 74 -24.76 -22.82 11.19
CA GLU A 74 -25.24 -23.83 12.13
C GLU A 74 -26.77 -23.72 12.23
#